data_AF-A0A3D5Y7H4-F1
#
_entry.id   AF-A0A3D5Y7H4-F1
#
_cell.length_a   1.000
_cell.length_b   1.000
_cell.length_c   1.000
_cell.angle_alpha   90.00
_cell.angle_beta   90.00
_cell.angle_gamma   90.00
#
_symmetry.space_group_name_H-M   'P 1'
#
loop_
_entity.id
_entity.type
_entity.pdbx_description
1 polymer ?
#
loop_
_entity_poly.entity_id
_entity_poly.type
_entity_poly.pdbx_seq_one_letter_code
_entity_poly.pdbx_strand_id
1 'polypeptide(L)' 'MKEKSRGTRVGTIQTFLNIYNNTSQKVDNDYGVSTKTDVINFQKAEGLTADGEAGPGTFSKMIDWLKKQ' A
#
# COMPACT_ATOMS: atom_id res chain seq x y z
N MET A 1 -7.78 -4.69 3.73
CA MET A 1 -7.80 -5.39 2.43
C MET A 1 -6.67 -6.40 2.44
N LYS A 2 -6.92 -7.60 1.94
CA LYS A 2 -5.97 -8.71 1.98
C LYS A 2 -5.74 -9.31 0.59
N GLU A 3 -4.71 -10.13 0.46
CA GLU A 3 -4.37 -10.90 -0.73
C GLU A 3 -5.62 -11.49 -1.42
N LYS A 4 -5.75 -11.29 -2.74
CA LYS A 4 -6.95 -11.56 -3.59
C LYS A 4 -8.09 -10.54 -3.56
N SER A 5 -7.96 -9.41 -2.86
CA SER A 5 -8.88 -8.28 -3.04
C SER A 5 -8.64 -7.66 -4.42
N ARG A 6 -9.73 -7.31 -5.13
CA ARG A 6 -9.68 -6.63 -6.43
C ARG A 6 -10.57 -5.38 -6.44
N GLY A 7 -10.18 -4.39 -7.23
CA GLY A 7 -10.99 -3.19 -7.51
C GLY A 7 -10.24 -1.88 -7.24
N THR A 8 -10.91 -0.77 -7.51
CA THR A 8 -10.34 0.60 -7.47
C THR A 8 -9.56 0.95 -6.20
N ARG A 9 -9.96 0.40 -5.05
CA ARG A 9 -9.23 0.60 -3.78
C ARG A 9 -7.82 -0.01 -3.80
N VAL A 10 -7.61 -1.11 -4.52
CA VAL A 10 -6.28 -1.72 -4.67
C VAL A 10 -5.43 -0.85 -5.57
N GLY A 11 -6.03 -0.32 -6.63
CA GLY A 11 -5.36 0.66 -7.49
C GLY A 11 -4.87 1.87 -6.71
N THR A 12 -5.67 2.41 -5.79
CA THR A 12 -5.24 3.51 -4.91
C THR A 12 -4.01 3.16 -4.08
N ILE A 13 -3.95 1.95 -3.51
CA ILE A 13 -2.78 1.49 -2.75
C ILE A 13 -1.56 1.38 -3.66
N GLN A 14 -1.70 0.75 -4.83
CA GLN A 14 -0.61 0.60 -5.79
C GLN A 14 -0.08 1.96 -6.27
N THR A 15 -0.97 2.92 -6.57
CA THR A 15 -0.58 4.29 -6.90
C THR A 15 0.17 4.96 -5.75
N PHE A 16 -0.32 4.84 -4.52
CA PHE A 16 0.38 5.36 -3.35
C PHE A 16 1.78 4.73 -3.21
N LEU A 17 1.89 3.40 -3.32
CA LEU A 17 3.16 2.68 -3.17
C LEU A 17 4.14 3.05 -4.28
N ASN A 18 3.66 3.31 -5.49
CA ASN A 18 4.49 3.84 -6.57
C ASN A 18 5.08 5.21 -6.21
N ILE A 19 4.27 6.12 -5.67
CA ILE A 19 4.73 7.44 -5.22
C ILE A 19 5.71 7.30 -4.05
N TYR A 20 5.37 6.48 -3.05
CA TYR A 20 6.17 6.26 -1.85
C TYR A 20 7.55 5.65 -2.16
N ASN A 21 7.58 4.63 -3.03
CA ASN A 21 8.81 3.93 -3.42
C ASN A 21 9.54 4.62 -4.59
N ASN A 22 9.01 5.71 -5.15
CA ASN A 22 9.48 6.34 -6.38
C ASN A 22 9.64 5.34 -7.54
N THR A 23 8.59 4.53 -7.75
CA THR A 23 8.52 3.51 -8.82
C THR A 23 7.33 3.76 -9.74
N SER A 24 7.33 3.09 -10.89
CA SER A 24 6.23 3.14 -11.88
C SER A 24 5.72 1.73 -12.17
N GLN A 25 5.46 0.94 -11.12
CA GLN A 25 4.90 -0.39 -11.29
C GLN A 25 3.47 -0.29 -11.84
N LYS A 26 3.04 -1.35 -12.54
CA LYS A 26 1.68 -1.40 -13.10
C LYS A 26 0.64 -1.36 -11.98
N VAL A 27 -0.32 -0.45 -12.11
CA VAL A 27 -1.53 -0.38 -11.28
C VAL A 27 -2.59 -1.26 -11.94
N ASP A 28 -2.60 -2.55 -11.62
CA ASP A 28 -3.52 -3.53 -12.20
C ASP A 28 -4.78 -3.79 -11.34
N ASN A 29 -4.90 -3.11 -10.19
CA ASN A 29 -5.97 -3.29 -9.22
C ASN A 29 -6.03 -4.70 -8.58
N ASP A 30 -4.96 -5.48 -8.70
CA ASP A 30 -4.83 -6.81 -8.12
C ASP A 30 -3.84 -6.80 -6.96
N TYR A 31 -4.29 -7.21 -5.77
CA TYR A 31 -3.45 -7.25 -4.59
C TYR A 31 -2.57 -8.51 -4.61
N GLY A 32 -1.54 -8.48 -5.44
CA GLY A 32 -0.57 -9.56 -5.63
C GLY A 32 0.61 -9.51 -4.65
N VAL A 33 1.60 -10.39 -4.89
CA VAL A 33 2.78 -10.56 -4.03
C VAL A 33 3.64 -9.28 -3.98
N SER A 34 3.78 -8.57 -5.11
CA SER A 34 4.52 -7.29 -5.17
C SER A 34 3.84 -6.24 -4.28
N THR A 35 2.53 -6.01 -4.48
CA THR A 35 1.75 -5.07 -3.67
C THR A 35 1.81 -5.42 -2.18
N LYS A 36 1.68 -6.71 -1.82
CA LYS A 36 1.82 -7.16 -0.43
C LYS A 36 3.20 -6.84 0.14
N THR A 37 4.26 -7.09 -0.62
CA THR A 37 5.65 -6.81 -0.20
C THR A 37 5.87 -5.32 0.03
N ASP A 38 5.37 -4.48 -0.86
CA ASP A 38 5.47 -3.03 -0.75
C ASP A 38 4.65 -2.50 0.44
N VAL A 39 3.47 -3.07 0.71
CA VAL A 39 2.70 -2.75 1.93
C VAL A 39 3.44 -3.16 3.19
N ILE A 40 4.07 -4.34 3.23
CA ILE A 40 4.89 -4.78 4.37
C ILE A 40 6.04 -3.78 4.61
N ASN A 41 6.72 -3.35 3.56
CA ASN A 41 7.82 -2.39 3.67
C ASN A 41 7.34 -1.04 4.20
N PHE A 42 6.23 -0.53 3.67
CA PHE A 42 5.59 0.69 4.17
C PHE A 42 5.19 0.57 5.65
N GLN A 43 4.55 -0.54 6.03
CA GLN A 43 4.15 -0.80 7.42
C GLN A 43 5.36 -0.81 8.36
N LYS A 44 6.47 -1.46 7.97
CA LYS A 44 7.72 -1.43 8.76
C LYS A 44 8.27 -0.02 8.93
N ALA A 45 8.30 0.75 7.85
CA ALA A 45 8.82 2.12 7.88
C ALA A 45 7.97 3.05 8.77
N GLU A 46 6.66 2.85 8.81
CA GLU A 46 5.71 3.64 9.60
C GLU A 46 5.48 3.12 11.03
N GLY A 47 6.20 2.07 11.43
CA GLY A 47 6.08 1.45 12.76
C GLY A 47 4.77 0.70 13.00
N LEU A 48 4.14 0.21 11.93
CA LEU A 48 2.96 -0.64 12.00
C LEU A 48 3.34 -2.13 12.04
N THR A 49 2.38 -2.97 12.43
CA THR A 49 2.48 -4.42 12.24
C THR A 49 2.60 -4.72 10.74
N ALA A 50 3.69 -5.37 10.35
CA ALA A 50 4.03 -5.66 8.96
C ALA A 50 3.37 -6.94 8.46
N ASP A 51 2.04 -7.02 8.56
CA ASP A 51 1.23 -8.17 8.15
C ASP A 51 0.95 -8.23 6.64
N GLY A 52 1.24 -7.13 5.92
CA GLY A 52 0.96 -7.00 4.49
C GLY A 52 -0.51 -6.83 4.17
N GLU A 53 -1.36 -6.56 5.16
CA GLU A 53 -2.76 -6.23 4.99
C GLU A 53 -2.98 -4.71 5.06
N ALA A 54 -3.54 -4.14 3.98
CA ALA A 54 -3.93 -2.74 3.99
C ALA A 54 -5.24 -2.54 4.77
N GLY A 55 -5.15 -2.51 6.10
CA GLY A 55 -6.25 -2.21 7.03
C GLY A 55 -6.42 -0.71 7.30
N PRO A 56 -7.43 -0.31 8.11
CA PRO A 56 -7.67 1.10 8.44
C PRO A 56 -6.44 1.83 9.01
N GLY A 57 -5.64 1.15 9.85
CA GLY A 57 -4.40 1.73 10.39
C GLY A 57 -3.35 2.01 9.31
N THR A 58 -3.18 1.08 8.37
CA THR A 58 -2.29 1.26 7.21
C THR A 58 -2.77 2.42 6.34
N PHE A 59 -4.06 2.50 6.02
CA PHE A 59 -4.61 3.62 5.26
C PHE A 59 -4.45 4.95 5.96
N SER A 60 -4.66 5.01 7.28
CA SER A 60 -4.44 6.24 8.07
C SER A 60 -3.01 6.72 7.92
N LYS A 61 -2.02 5.83 8.04
CA LYS A 61 -0.61 6.17 7.85
C LYS A 61 -0.30 6.62 6.41
N MET A 62 -0.89 5.98 5.40
CA MET A 62 -0.71 6.39 4.00
C MET A 62 -1.21 7.82 3.78
N ILE A 63 -2.39 8.15 4.33
CA ILE A 63 -2.97 9.50 4.26
C ILE A 63 -2.10 10.50 5.02
N ASP A 64 -1.63 10.15 6.22
CA ASP A 64 -0.76 11.03 7.02
C ASP A 64 0.58 11.28 6.33
N TRP A 65 1.14 10.29 5.63
CA TRP A 65 2.33 10.46 4.81
C TRP A 65 2.06 11.39 3.62
N LEU A 66 0.95 11.20 2.89
CA LEU A 66 0.59 12.04 1.75
C LEU A 66 0.36 13.50 2.13
N LYS A 67 -0.14 13.77 3.34
CA LYS A 67 -0.31 15.14 3.85
C LYS A 67 1.01 15.85 4.18
N LYS A 68 2.11 15.11 4.30
CA LYS A 68 3.43 15.63 4.67
C LYS A 68 4.34 15.86 3.45
N GLN A 69 3.95 15.37 2.28
CA GLN A 69 4.58 15.68 1.00
C GLN A 69 4.00 16.96 0.41
#